data_AF-A0A414B6N1-F1
#
_entry.id   AF-A0A414B6N1-F1
#
_cell.length_a   1.000
_cell.length_b   1.000
_cell.length_c   1.000
_cell.angle_alpha   90.00
_cell.angle_beta   90.00
_cell.angle_gamma   90.00
#
_symmetry.space_group_name_H-M   'P 1'
#
loop_
_entity.id
_entity.type
_entity.pdbx_description
1 polymer ?
#
loop_
_entity_poly.entity_id
_entity_poly.type
_entity_poly.pdbx_seq_one_letter_code
_entity_poly.pdbx_strand_id
1 'polypeptide(L)'
;MIHILQKAFFKHALNFVKNKRKIFQEERKLAGTKKGKKYIVVFQDEEGNVLKTAFVSDEEAALPPDVPEKKGESAHHEIKFQGWDKDISCVKENLVVKAVYREVPKEYLVMYFHENGKLLGTETVPYGQAAAQPYHPQKPQTRQFYYVFKGWNNDLSRIEKDTMAKAVFEEKNRSFVVHFFHEDGTLLKEEEALYGQAVQAPENPEKQADEVWHYIFDGWDREFDDITEDTEVHALFTPVYNEYKVRIYEQGEVSELPEEQSEESLHKLSGRQEFEKLIAERTCHYGDTISYPDLKKKGYTLQWDIHPETVTQDTEIHASWTFSNPVGKVFEIAGNRYQILNPSISNGSVRLLYYTEDTSQVHVPEQVKIGDYYYFIEKIAPQAFCDCAKMQTLTLPNPVRVLEQKAFARCKRLETIILGNGKASRLHTIGHNAFEQNEHLKAVYFKGRRLKKADSDTFSGLKRNLEIYVRPEEAGKVNRLFQKGVKTGRVCVKVSR
;
A
#
# COMPACT_ATOMS: atom_id res chain seq x y z
N MET A 1 37.42 16.91 -118.84
CA MET A 1 38.14 17.54 -119.96
C MET A 1 38.68 18.87 -119.46
N ILE A 2 39.99 18.94 -119.23
CA ILE A 2 40.83 20.12 -119.54
C ILE A 2 40.34 21.41 -118.84
N HIS A 3 40.83 21.79 -117.67
CA HIS A 3 42.19 22.29 -117.48
C HIS A 3 42.41 22.40 -115.96
N ILE A 4 43.47 21.80 -115.43
CA ILE A 4 44.71 22.52 -115.10
C ILE A 4 44.50 23.46 -113.92
N LEU A 5 44.90 23.05 -112.72
CA LEU A 5 46.30 22.99 -112.28
C LEU A 5 46.94 24.38 -112.19
N GLN A 6 47.46 24.61 -110.99
CA GLN A 6 48.82 25.10 -110.78
C GLN A 6 49.07 26.61 -110.73
N LYS A 7 49.56 26.95 -109.52
CA LYS A 7 50.71 27.81 -109.25
C LYS A 7 50.41 29.28 -108.96
N ALA A 8 49.57 29.43 -107.94
CA ALA A 8 49.63 30.49 -106.93
C ALA A 8 50.86 30.41 -105.99
N PHE A 9 52.06 30.02 -106.46
CA PHE A 9 53.22 29.80 -105.56
C PHE A 9 54.57 30.33 -106.05
N PHE A 10 54.58 31.30 -106.97
CA PHE A 10 55.83 31.85 -107.50
C PHE A 10 55.78 33.37 -107.78
N LYS A 11 55.47 34.19 -106.77
CA LYS A 11 55.68 35.66 -106.85
C LYS A 11 55.68 36.42 -105.52
N HIS A 12 56.14 35.79 -104.43
CA HIS A 12 56.46 36.49 -103.17
C HIS A 12 57.95 36.34 -102.81
N ALA A 13 58.80 36.18 -103.84
CA ALA A 13 60.25 36.04 -103.76
C ALA A 13 61.01 37.27 -104.27
N LEU A 14 60.41 38.48 -104.24
CA LEU A 14 61.05 39.68 -104.82
C LEU A 14 61.05 40.95 -103.96
N ASN A 15 60.63 40.89 -102.69
CA ASN A 15 60.67 42.06 -101.79
C ASN A 15 61.56 41.91 -100.55
N PHE A 16 62.29 40.81 -100.40
CA PHE A 16 63.20 40.60 -99.24
C PHE A 16 64.69 40.62 -99.61
N VAL A 17 65.03 40.73 -100.90
CA VAL A 17 66.41 40.59 -101.41
C VAL A 17 67.10 41.93 -101.74
N LYS A 18 66.48 43.09 -101.45
CA LYS A 18 67.10 44.41 -101.72
C LYS A 18 67.62 45.18 -100.51
N ASN A 19 67.52 44.66 -99.28
CA ASN A 19 68.08 45.33 -98.09
C ASN A 19 69.27 44.58 -97.45
N LYS A 20 69.92 43.69 -98.21
CA LYS A 20 71.27 43.18 -97.94
C LYS A 20 72.26 43.89 -98.87
N ARG A 21 72.90 44.97 -98.40
CA ARG A 21 74.23 45.49 -98.81
C ARG A 21 74.38 46.97 -98.40
N LYS A 22 74.27 47.26 -97.09
CA LYS A 22 74.84 48.50 -96.51
C LYS A 22 74.91 48.53 -94.98
N ILE A 23 74.71 47.40 -94.30
CA ILE A 23 75.03 47.22 -92.87
C ILE A 23 76.06 46.09 -92.75
N PHE A 24 77.08 46.23 -93.59
CA PHE A 24 78.34 45.49 -93.60
C PHE A 24 79.39 46.61 -93.65
N GLN A 25 79.71 47.20 -92.49
CA GLN A 25 80.94 47.96 -92.17
C GLN A 25 80.79 48.73 -90.84
N GLU A 26 80.42 47.99 -89.80
CA GLU A 26 80.95 48.16 -88.44
C GLU A 26 81.22 46.73 -87.96
N GLU A 27 82.17 46.05 -88.61
CA GLU A 27 83.49 45.83 -88.02
C GLU A 27 83.40 45.34 -86.56
N ARG A 28 83.31 44.03 -86.35
CA ARG A 28 84.51 43.21 -86.07
C ARG A 28 85.44 43.86 -85.04
N LYS A 29 85.23 43.56 -83.76
CA LYS A 29 86.31 43.37 -82.76
C LYS A 29 85.84 42.39 -81.67
N LEU A 30 86.07 41.11 -81.92
CA LEU A 30 86.71 40.11 -81.05
C LEU A 30 86.34 38.72 -81.56
N ALA A 31 87.30 38.10 -82.25
CA ALA A 31 87.27 36.71 -82.64
C ALA A 31 87.58 35.81 -81.44
N GLY A 32 86.90 34.67 -81.34
CA GLY A 32 87.18 33.66 -80.31
C GLY A 32 86.21 32.47 -80.32
N THR A 33 86.04 31.80 -81.46
CA THR A 33 85.32 30.52 -81.56
C THR A 33 86.03 29.41 -80.78
N LYS A 34 85.50 28.99 -79.63
CA LYS A 34 85.70 27.64 -79.06
C LYS A 34 84.59 26.74 -79.60
N LYS A 35 84.92 25.76 -80.45
CA LYS A 35 84.03 24.63 -80.76
C LYS A 35 83.92 23.78 -79.48
N GLY A 36 82.81 23.90 -78.75
CA GLY A 36 82.50 22.98 -77.65
C GLY A 36 82.35 21.55 -78.18
N LYS A 37 82.83 20.55 -77.42
CA LYS A 37 82.60 19.14 -77.74
C LYS A 37 81.09 18.90 -77.71
N LYS A 38 80.58 18.24 -78.74
CA LYS A 38 79.18 17.80 -78.83
C LYS A 38 79.17 16.28 -78.89
N TYR A 39 78.28 15.68 -78.13
CA TYR A 39 78.05 14.24 -78.12
C TYR A 39 76.74 13.90 -78.81
N ILE A 40 76.71 12.71 -79.41
CA ILE A 40 75.55 12.16 -80.08
C ILE A 40 74.85 11.23 -79.10
N VAL A 41 73.59 11.52 -78.80
CA VAL A 41 72.71 10.63 -78.04
C VAL A 41 71.68 10.05 -78.99
N VAL A 42 71.73 8.73 -79.17
CA VAL A 42 70.81 7.99 -80.02
C VAL A 42 69.81 7.27 -79.13
N PHE A 43 68.55 7.68 -79.19
CA PHE A 43 67.44 6.99 -78.53
C PHE A 43 66.94 5.87 -79.44
N GLN A 44 66.88 4.66 -78.91
CA GLN A 44 66.43 3.45 -79.61
C GLN A 44 65.24 2.80 -78.92
N ASP A 45 64.40 2.11 -79.69
CA ASP A 45 63.46 1.13 -79.14
C ASP A 45 64.20 -0.16 -78.72
N GLU A 46 63.44 -1.15 -78.20
CA GLU A 46 64.01 -2.43 -77.75
C GLU A 46 64.60 -3.27 -78.89
N GLU A 47 64.10 -3.06 -80.12
CA GLU A 47 64.53 -3.74 -81.35
C GLU A 47 65.77 -3.08 -81.97
N GLY A 48 66.22 -1.95 -81.41
CA GLY A 48 67.40 -1.20 -81.87
C GLY A 48 67.12 -0.20 -82.97
N ASN A 49 65.85 0.04 -83.33
CA ASN A 49 65.48 1.08 -84.27
C ASN A 49 65.68 2.46 -83.65
N VAL A 50 66.22 3.39 -84.42
CA VAL A 50 66.49 4.75 -83.92
C VAL A 50 65.20 5.55 -83.89
N LEU A 51 64.76 5.93 -82.69
CA LEU A 51 63.60 6.76 -82.45
C LEU A 51 63.92 8.25 -82.63
N LYS A 52 65.09 8.67 -82.12
CA LYS A 52 65.57 10.06 -82.21
C LYS A 52 67.08 10.11 -82.04
N THR A 53 67.72 11.05 -82.73
CA THR A 53 69.12 11.39 -82.49
C THR A 53 69.20 12.84 -82.04
N ALA A 54 69.86 13.08 -80.90
CA ALA A 54 70.08 14.40 -80.34
C ALA A 54 71.58 14.72 -80.32
N PHE A 55 71.93 15.98 -80.58
CA PHE A 55 73.30 16.49 -80.44
C PHE A 55 73.34 17.40 -79.22
N VAL A 56 74.03 16.96 -78.17
CA VAL A 56 74.05 17.59 -76.85
C VAL A 56 75.46 18.12 -76.58
N SER A 57 75.57 19.32 -76.01
CA SER A 57 76.89 19.87 -75.64
C SER A 57 77.41 19.15 -74.38
N ASP A 58 78.73 19.17 -74.18
CA ASP A 58 79.38 18.59 -73.00
C ASP A 58 78.70 19.01 -71.68
N GLU A 59 78.36 18.02 -70.85
CA GLU A 59 77.67 18.14 -69.54
C GLU A 59 76.20 18.61 -69.55
N GLU A 60 75.57 18.75 -70.72
CA GLU A 60 74.13 19.04 -70.82
C GLU A 60 73.26 17.76 -70.81
N ALA A 61 71.98 17.90 -70.43
CA ALA A 61 71.00 16.82 -70.49
C ALA A 61 70.47 16.59 -71.91
N ALA A 62 70.25 15.33 -72.29
CA ALA A 62 69.56 15.03 -73.55
C ALA A 62 68.04 15.08 -73.36
N LEU A 63 67.33 15.71 -74.31
CA LEU A 63 65.86 15.71 -74.34
C LEU A 63 65.37 14.44 -75.05
N PRO A 64 64.70 13.51 -74.34
CA PRO A 64 64.18 12.30 -74.95
C PRO A 64 63.11 12.61 -76.02
N PRO A 65 62.83 11.68 -76.95
CA PRO A 65 61.63 11.75 -77.78
C PRO A 65 60.36 11.60 -76.94
N ASP A 66 59.20 11.84 -77.56
CA ASP A 66 57.93 11.43 -76.97
C ASP A 66 57.96 9.94 -76.63
N VAL A 67 57.29 9.56 -75.54
CA VAL A 67 57.33 8.20 -75.01
C VAL A 67 56.97 7.22 -76.15
N PRO A 68 57.88 6.31 -76.53
CA PRO A 68 57.60 5.39 -77.61
C PRO A 68 56.43 4.48 -77.23
N GLU A 69 55.35 4.51 -78.04
CA GLU A 69 54.22 3.62 -77.86
C GLU A 69 54.64 2.19 -78.22
N LYS A 70 54.74 1.31 -77.23
CA LYS A 70 54.85 -0.14 -77.45
C LYS A 70 53.52 -0.80 -77.11
N LYS A 71 52.74 -1.17 -78.12
CA LYS A 71 51.55 -2.02 -77.94
C LYS A 71 51.98 -3.49 -77.90
N GLY A 72 52.12 -4.01 -76.70
CA GLY A 72 52.13 -5.44 -76.43
C GLY A 72 51.17 -5.69 -75.28
N GLU A 73 50.09 -6.39 -75.56
CA GLU A 73 49.10 -6.76 -74.56
C GLU A 73 49.03 -8.29 -74.50
N SER A 74 49.19 -8.84 -73.30
CA SER A 74 48.75 -10.20 -73.04
C SER A 74 47.29 -10.17 -72.55
N ALA A 75 46.68 -11.34 -72.35
CA ALA A 75 45.32 -11.42 -71.81
C ALA A 75 45.19 -10.73 -70.43
N HIS A 76 46.29 -10.57 -69.68
CA HIS A 76 46.27 -10.22 -68.25
C HIS A 76 47.24 -9.11 -67.85
N HIS A 77 48.20 -8.73 -68.71
CA HIS A 77 49.18 -7.69 -68.44
C HIS A 77 49.32 -6.74 -69.64
N GLU A 78 49.70 -5.50 -69.33
CA GLU A 78 50.04 -4.46 -70.30
C GLU A 78 51.50 -4.02 -70.11
N ILE A 79 52.14 -3.62 -71.21
CA ILE A 79 53.53 -3.16 -71.20
C ILE A 79 53.55 -1.64 -71.02
N LYS A 80 54.10 -1.15 -69.91
CA LYS A 80 54.30 0.29 -69.64
C LYS A 80 55.75 0.69 -69.82
N PHE A 81 55.97 1.88 -70.39
CA PHE A 81 57.29 2.49 -70.48
C PHE A 81 57.79 2.85 -69.07
N GLN A 82 58.91 2.26 -68.67
CA GLN A 82 59.52 2.48 -67.37
C GLN A 82 60.53 3.64 -67.40
N GLY A 83 61.16 3.88 -68.54
CA GLY A 83 62.16 4.92 -68.71
C GLY A 83 63.22 4.53 -69.74
N TRP A 84 64.36 5.21 -69.66
CA TRP A 84 65.52 4.98 -70.50
C TRP A 84 66.60 4.24 -69.71
N ASP A 85 67.31 3.30 -70.35
CA ASP A 85 68.28 2.40 -69.70
C ASP A 85 69.54 3.10 -69.18
N LYS A 86 69.82 4.31 -69.65
CA LYS A 86 70.98 5.11 -69.28
C LYS A 86 70.57 6.49 -68.78
N ASP A 87 71.36 7.01 -67.86
CA ASP A 87 71.19 8.38 -67.39
C ASP A 87 71.53 9.37 -68.50
N ILE A 88 70.55 10.17 -68.87
CA ILE A 88 70.64 11.21 -69.90
C ILE A 88 70.64 12.61 -69.32
N SER A 89 70.70 12.76 -67.99
CA SER A 89 70.67 14.04 -67.31
C SER A 89 71.98 14.84 -67.43
N CYS A 90 73.11 14.17 -67.72
CA CYS A 90 74.41 14.80 -67.94
C CYS A 90 75.26 13.99 -68.93
N VAL A 91 75.34 14.45 -70.18
CA VAL A 91 76.01 13.72 -71.27
C VAL A 91 77.48 14.10 -71.39
N LYS A 92 78.38 13.16 -71.11
CA LYS A 92 79.85 13.34 -71.19
C LYS A 92 80.52 12.52 -72.29
N GLU A 93 79.75 11.69 -72.99
CA GLU A 93 80.21 10.87 -74.12
C GLU A 93 79.04 10.56 -75.07
N ASN A 94 79.33 9.95 -76.23
CA ASN A 94 78.28 9.49 -77.13
C ASN A 94 77.51 8.33 -76.49
N LEU A 95 76.18 8.42 -76.41
CA LEU A 95 75.34 7.42 -75.77
C LEU A 95 74.37 6.81 -76.78
N VAL A 96 74.17 5.50 -76.68
CA VAL A 96 73.01 4.81 -77.25
C VAL A 96 72.13 4.40 -76.08
N VAL A 97 70.92 4.94 -76.03
CA VAL A 97 69.99 4.86 -74.92
C VAL A 97 68.75 4.13 -75.40
N LYS A 98 68.35 3.07 -74.70
CA LYS A 98 67.24 2.20 -75.07
C LYS A 98 66.05 2.40 -74.17
N ALA A 99 64.86 2.33 -74.76
CA ALA A 99 63.60 2.33 -74.02
C ALA A 99 63.49 1.05 -73.17
N VAL A 100 63.24 1.19 -71.87
CA VAL A 100 62.97 0.08 -70.94
C VAL A 100 61.48 0.05 -70.66
N TYR A 101 60.89 -1.14 -70.81
CA TYR A 101 59.49 -1.38 -70.53
C TYR A 101 59.32 -2.39 -69.40
N ARG A 102 58.22 -2.29 -68.68
CA ARG A 102 57.83 -3.22 -67.63
C ARG A 102 56.43 -3.75 -67.90
N GLU A 103 56.27 -5.06 -67.72
CA GLU A 103 54.96 -5.71 -67.71
C GLU A 103 54.27 -5.44 -66.37
N VAL A 104 53.08 -4.85 -66.42
CA VAL A 104 52.23 -4.60 -65.24
C VAL A 104 50.86 -5.25 -65.44
N PRO A 105 50.19 -5.76 -64.39
CA PRO A 105 48.87 -6.34 -64.55
C PRO A 105 47.88 -5.32 -65.10
N LYS A 106 46.96 -5.76 -65.97
CA LYS A 106 45.85 -4.92 -66.42
C LYS A 106 45.00 -4.54 -65.22
N GLU A 107 44.54 -3.30 -65.21
CA GLU A 107 43.65 -2.79 -64.18
C GLU A 107 42.20 -2.88 -64.65
N TYR A 108 41.32 -3.36 -63.78
CA TYR A 108 39.88 -3.49 -64.05
C TYR A 108 39.08 -2.63 -63.10
N LEU A 109 37.98 -2.08 -63.61
CA LEU A 109 37.09 -1.22 -62.85
C LEU A 109 36.06 -2.05 -62.10
N VAL A 110 36.07 -1.96 -60.77
CA VAL A 110 35.01 -2.48 -59.90
C VAL A 110 34.08 -1.33 -59.52
N MET A 111 32.81 -1.46 -59.85
CA MET A 111 31.77 -0.49 -59.50
C MET A 111 30.85 -1.07 -58.43
N TYR A 112 30.73 -0.38 -57.30
CA TYR A 112 29.93 -0.79 -56.17
C TYR A 112 28.57 -0.10 -56.21
N PHE A 113 27.49 -0.87 -56.26
CA PHE A 113 26.12 -0.39 -56.32
C PHE A 113 25.34 -0.80 -55.07
N HIS A 114 24.55 0.13 -54.55
CA HIS A 114 23.52 -0.18 -53.58
C HIS A 114 22.41 -1.04 -54.24
N GLU A 115 21.61 -1.76 -53.44
CA GLU A 115 20.52 -2.62 -53.93
C GLU A 115 19.52 -1.87 -54.84
N ASN A 116 19.29 -0.59 -54.58
CA ASN A 116 18.40 0.28 -55.38
C ASN A 116 19.03 0.82 -56.68
N GLY A 117 20.26 0.40 -57.02
CA GLY A 117 20.96 0.82 -58.23
C GLY A 117 21.78 2.12 -58.09
N LYS A 118 21.84 2.73 -56.90
CA LYS A 118 22.71 3.90 -56.65
C LYS A 118 24.18 3.48 -56.65
N LEU A 119 25.02 4.14 -57.46
CA LEU A 119 26.47 3.97 -57.40
C LEU A 119 27.01 4.51 -56.06
N LEU A 120 27.71 3.66 -55.32
CA LEU A 120 28.34 3.97 -54.03
C LEU A 120 29.76 4.49 -54.25
N GLY A 121 30.45 3.94 -55.24
CA GLY A 121 31.78 4.35 -55.63
C GLY A 121 32.43 3.32 -56.55
N THR A 122 33.69 3.57 -56.88
CA THR A 122 34.46 2.75 -57.81
C THR A 122 35.84 2.44 -57.24
N GLU A 123 36.44 1.37 -57.70
CA GLU A 123 37.79 0.95 -57.35
C GLU A 123 38.48 0.38 -58.59
N THR A 124 39.75 0.68 -58.77
CA THR A 124 40.57 0.12 -59.84
C THR A 124 41.44 -0.98 -59.25
N VAL A 125 41.28 -2.22 -59.73
CA VAL A 125 41.92 -3.40 -59.14
C VAL A 125 42.80 -4.09 -60.18
N PRO A 126 44.08 -4.39 -59.88
CA PRO A 126 44.94 -5.16 -60.78
C PRO A 126 44.40 -6.57 -61.00
N TYR A 127 44.60 -7.10 -62.21
CA TYR A 127 44.16 -8.45 -62.60
C TYR A 127 44.58 -9.52 -61.58
N GLY A 128 43.61 -10.35 -61.18
CA GLY A 128 43.80 -11.47 -60.28
C GLY A 128 43.88 -11.11 -58.80
N GLN A 129 43.79 -9.83 -58.42
CA GLN A 129 43.76 -9.39 -57.03
C GLN A 129 42.34 -9.28 -56.48
N ALA A 130 42.21 -9.29 -55.14
CA ALA A 130 40.95 -9.06 -54.45
C ALA A 130 40.63 -7.56 -54.38
N ALA A 131 39.35 -7.20 -54.50
CA ALA A 131 38.91 -5.83 -54.27
C ALA A 131 38.87 -5.51 -52.76
N ALA A 132 39.21 -4.28 -52.38
CA ALA A 132 39.33 -3.84 -51.00
C ALA A 132 37.99 -3.70 -50.25
N GLN A 133 36.87 -3.62 -50.98
CA GLN A 133 35.50 -3.54 -50.43
C GLN A 133 35.30 -2.47 -49.33
N PRO A 134 35.67 -1.20 -49.56
CA PRO A 134 35.62 -0.17 -48.51
C PRO A 134 34.19 0.29 -48.16
N TYR A 135 33.17 -0.18 -48.89
CA TYR A 135 31.79 0.30 -48.73
C TYR A 135 30.95 -0.68 -47.90
N HIS A 136 30.35 -0.17 -46.82
CA HIS A 136 29.38 -0.88 -45.99
C HIS A 136 28.00 -0.21 -46.13
N PRO A 137 27.23 -0.51 -47.19
CA PRO A 137 25.95 0.11 -47.43
C PRO A 137 24.92 -0.26 -46.35
N GLN A 138 24.04 0.69 -46.04
CA GLN A 138 22.93 0.51 -45.10
C GLN A 138 21.60 0.64 -45.82
N LYS A 139 20.62 -0.16 -45.41
CA LYS A 139 19.25 -0.11 -45.90
C LYS A 139 18.32 0.34 -44.76
N PRO A 140 17.49 1.38 -44.95
CA PRO A 140 16.55 1.83 -43.92
C PRO A 140 15.66 0.68 -43.44
N GLN A 141 15.48 0.59 -42.13
CA GLN A 141 14.54 -0.36 -41.53
C GLN A 141 13.09 0.01 -41.85
N THR A 142 12.21 -1.00 -41.83
CA THR A 142 10.76 -0.82 -41.87
C THR A 142 10.17 -1.01 -40.47
N ARG A 143 8.84 -0.92 -40.36
CA ARG A 143 8.15 -1.23 -39.09
C ARG A 143 8.43 -2.66 -38.62
N GLN A 144 8.40 -3.63 -39.53
CA GLN A 144 8.54 -5.06 -39.24
C GLN A 144 9.96 -5.61 -39.39
N PHE A 145 10.77 -5.03 -40.28
CA PHE A 145 12.05 -5.64 -40.68
C PHE A 145 13.24 -4.69 -40.53
N TYR A 146 14.39 -5.26 -40.21
CA TYR A 146 15.69 -4.64 -40.38
C TYR A 146 16.55 -5.46 -41.36
N TYR A 147 17.59 -4.82 -41.91
CA TYR A 147 18.37 -5.40 -43.01
C TYR A 147 19.84 -5.46 -42.65
N VAL A 148 20.45 -6.64 -42.80
CA VAL A 148 21.87 -6.89 -42.54
C VAL A 148 22.60 -7.02 -43.88
N PHE A 149 23.65 -6.23 -44.08
CA PHE A 149 24.50 -6.33 -45.27
C PHE A 149 25.31 -7.65 -45.22
N LYS A 150 25.10 -8.54 -46.19
CA LYS A 150 25.79 -9.84 -46.29
C LYS A 150 27.03 -9.82 -47.16
N GLY A 151 27.27 -8.71 -47.85
CA GLY A 151 28.31 -8.58 -48.85
C GLY A 151 27.74 -8.31 -50.22
N TRP A 152 28.52 -8.61 -51.24
CA TRP A 152 28.21 -8.32 -52.63
C TRP A 152 27.71 -9.57 -53.34
N ASN A 153 26.92 -9.38 -54.39
CA ASN A 153 26.34 -10.48 -55.18
C ASN A 153 27.36 -11.27 -56.01
N ASN A 154 28.57 -10.76 -56.18
CA ASN A 154 29.64 -11.39 -56.94
C ASN A 154 30.83 -11.71 -56.04
N ASP A 155 31.61 -12.72 -56.43
CA ASP A 155 32.89 -12.99 -55.80
C ASP A 155 33.90 -11.87 -56.17
N LEU A 156 34.37 -11.14 -55.16
CA LEU A 156 35.35 -10.06 -55.29
C LEU A 156 36.74 -10.45 -54.79
N SER A 157 36.97 -11.73 -54.52
CA SER A 157 38.28 -12.24 -54.10
C SER A 157 39.31 -12.26 -55.24
N ARG A 158 38.87 -12.24 -56.50
CA ARG A 158 39.73 -12.27 -57.69
C ARG A 158 39.09 -11.54 -58.88
N ILE A 159 39.61 -10.36 -59.22
CA ILE A 159 39.07 -9.54 -60.31
C ILE A 159 39.76 -9.87 -61.65
N GLU A 160 38.98 -10.33 -62.62
CA GLU A 160 39.49 -10.72 -63.94
C GLU A 160 38.95 -9.84 -65.10
N LYS A 161 37.93 -9.02 -64.81
CA LYS A 161 37.27 -8.09 -65.73
C LYS A 161 36.56 -6.98 -64.96
N ASP A 162 36.10 -5.95 -65.67
CA ASP A 162 35.23 -4.93 -65.10
C ASP A 162 34.00 -5.59 -64.45
N THR A 163 33.76 -5.26 -63.18
CA THR A 163 32.81 -5.98 -62.33
C THR A 163 31.86 -5.01 -61.66
N MET A 164 30.56 -5.29 -61.75
CA MET A 164 29.51 -4.53 -61.09
C MET A 164 29.06 -5.28 -59.84
N ALA A 165 29.55 -4.87 -58.67
CA ALA A 165 29.19 -5.45 -57.39
C ALA A 165 27.93 -4.77 -56.84
N LYS A 166 26.85 -5.53 -56.67
CA LYS A 166 25.59 -5.04 -56.08
C LYS A 166 25.44 -5.56 -54.66
N ALA A 167 25.11 -4.67 -53.73
CA ALA A 167 24.92 -5.01 -52.32
C ALA A 167 23.78 -6.00 -52.11
N VAL A 168 24.00 -7.01 -51.27
CA VAL A 168 23.01 -8.01 -50.88
C VAL A 168 22.67 -7.84 -49.40
N PHE A 169 21.39 -7.77 -49.09
CA PHE A 169 20.87 -7.64 -47.73
C PHE A 169 20.08 -8.89 -47.33
N GLU A 170 20.26 -9.32 -46.09
CA GLU A 170 19.41 -10.30 -45.43
C GLU A 170 18.34 -9.55 -44.62
N GLU A 171 17.08 -9.88 -44.87
CA GLU A 171 15.94 -9.37 -44.12
C GLU A 171 15.80 -10.14 -42.81
N LYS A 172 15.59 -9.41 -41.70
CA LYS A 172 15.37 -9.98 -40.38
C LYS A 172 14.19 -9.31 -39.69
N ASN A 173 13.40 -10.09 -38.96
CA ASN A 173 12.28 -9.57 -38.17
C ASN A 173 12.80 -8.70 -37.03
N ARG A 174 12.13 -7.58 -36.78
CA ARG A 174 12.33 -6.78 -35.58
C ARG A 174 11.62 -7.45 -34.41
N SER A 175 12.30 -7.48 -33.27
CA SER A 175 11.72 -7.78 -31.97
C SER A 175 11.68 -6.52 -31.12
N PHE A 176 10.76 -6.52 -30.16
CA PHE A 176 10.56 -5.48 -29.15
C PHE A 176 10.48 -6.12 -27.78
N VAL A 177 10.86 -5.37 -26.77
CA VAL A 177 10.83 -5.84 -25.39
C VAL A 177 9.57 -5.32 -24.72
N VAL A 178 8.83 -6.22 -24.08
CA VAL A 178 7.68 -5.88 -23.23
C VAL A 178 8.04 -6.11 -21.78
N HIS A 179 7.93 -5.06 -20.98
CA HIS A 179 8.14 -5.11 -19.54
C HIS A 179 6.80 -5.02 -18.81
N PHE A 180 6.49 -6.05 -18.02
CA PHE A 180 5.36 -6.04 -17.10
C PHE A 180 5.83 -5.57 -15.73
N PHE A 181 5.22 -4.52 -15.22
CA PHE A 181 5.50 -3.93 -13.94
C PHE A 181 4.34 -4.08 -12.97
N HIS A 182 4.68 -4.24 -11.71
CA HIS A 182 3.77 -4.05 -10.60
C HIS A 182 3.44 -2.55 -10.46
N GLU A 183 2.37 -2.20 -9.73
CA GLU A 183 1.94 -0.82 -9.51
C GLU A 183 3.02 0.05 -8.82
N ASP A 184 3.89 -0.57 -8.01
CA ASP A 184 5.00 0.09 -7.32
C ASP A 184 6.26 0.27 -8.20
N GLY A 185 6.21 -0.17 -9.45
CA GLY A 185 7.33 -0.12 -10.41
C GLY A 185 8.26 -1.34 -10.35
N THR A 186 7.95 -2.36 -9.57
CA THR A 186 8.72 -3.61 -9.55
C THR A 186 8.55 -4.38 -10.87
N LEU A 187 9.63 -4.79 -11.53
CA LEU A 187 9.57 -5.59 -12.74
C LEU A 187 9.09 -7.02 -12.41
N LEU A 188 7.95 -7.42 -13.00
CA LEU A 188 7.33 -8.74 -12.82
C LEU A 188 7.81 -9.74 -13.89
N LYS A 189 7.86 -9.29 -15.14
CA LYS A 189 8.24 -10.13 -16.29
C LYS A 189 8.80 -9.28 -17.42
N GLU A 190 9.78 -9.85 -18.13
CA GLU A 190 10.30 -9.33 -19.40
C GLU A 190 10.06 -10.39 -20.48
N GLU A 191 9.56 -9.99 -21.65
CA GLU A 191 9.35 -10.87 -22.79
C GLU A 191 9.67 -10.17 -24.12
N GLU A 192 10.36 -10.87 -25.03
CA GLU A 192 10.61 -10.39 -26.38
C GLU A 192 9.50 -10.83 -27.34
N ALA A 193 8.93 -9.88 -28.08
CA ALA A 193 7.89 -10.11 -29.07
C ALA A 193 8.36 -9.70 -30.46
N LEU A 194 8.01 -10.48 -31.50
CA LEU A 194 8.16 -10.03 -32.89
C LEU A 194 7.12 -8.95 -33.20
N TYR A 195 7.44 -8.08 -34.17
CA TYR A 195 6.49 -7.05 -34.65
C TYR A 195 5.11 -7.65 -34.96
N GLY A 196 4.09 -7.11 -34.30
CA GLY A 196 2.68 -7.45 -34.42
C GLY A 196 2.27 -8.80 -33.85
N GLN A 197 3.05 -9.34 -32.91
CA GLN A 197 2.68 -10.53 -32.14
C GLN A 197 2.20 -10.13 -30.73
N ALA A 198 1.28 -10.93 -30.19
CA ALA A 198 0.85 -10.84 -28.80
C ALA A 198 1.88 -11.48 -27.87
N VAL A 199 1.94 -11.00 -26.62
CA VAL A 199 2.69 -11.62 -25.53
C VAL A 199 1.76 -12.21 -24.48
N GLN A 200 2.27 -13.15 -23.68
CA GLN A 200 1.48 -13.74 -22.59
C GLN A 200 1.64 -12.91 -21.32
N ALA A 201 0.52 -12.55 -20.68
CA ALA A 201 0.55 -11.95 -19.36
C ALA A 201 1.29 -12.86 -18.35
N PRO A 202 2.01 -12.29 -17.37
CA PRO A 202 2.51 -13.05 -16.24
C PRO A 202 1.35 -13.53 -15.34
N GLU A 203 1.70 -14.30 -14.30
CA GLU A 203 0.75 -14.60 -13.22
C GLU A 203 0.25 -13.30 -12.58
N ASN A 204 -1.04 -13.28 -12.20
CA ASN A 204 -1.67 -12.09 -11.64
C ASN A 204 -0.90 -11.67 -10.38
N PRO A 205 -0.37 -10.44 -10.32
CA PRO A 205 0.34 -9.98 -9.15
C PRO A 205 -0.58 -9.80 -7.95
N GLU A 206 -0.05 -10.05 -6.76
CA GLU A 206 -0.73 -9.79 -5.50
C GLU A 206 -0.18 -8.51 -4.84
N LYS A 207 -1.09 -7.73 -4.26
CA LYS A 207 -0.74 -6.56 -3.45
C LYS A 207 -1.12 -6.82 -2.00
N GLN A 208 -0.15 -6.66 -1.10
CA GLN A 208 -0.35 -6.92 0.33
C GLN A 208 -1.47 -6.03 0.88
N ALA A 209 -2.42 -6.65 1.58
CA ALA A 209 -3.46 -5.94 2.31
C ALA A 209 -2.88 -5.26 3.55
N ASP A 210 -3.50 -4.17 3.97
CA ASP A 210 -3.24 -3.50 5.24
C ASP A 210 -4.45 -3.65 6.18
N GLU A 211 -4.49 -2.92 7.29
CA GLU A 211 -5.61 -2.99 8.25
C GLU A 211 -6.92 -2.45 7.67
N VAL A 212 -6.85 -1.53 6.70
CA VAL A 212 -7.99 -0.80 6.16
C VAL A 212 -8.48 -1.43 4.86
N TRP A 213 -7.54 -1.78 3.97
CA TRP A 213 -7.82 -2.17 2.60
C TRP A 213 -7.20 -3.53 2.26
N HIS A 214 -7.91 -4.29 1.44
CA HIS A 214 -7.33 -5.28 0.55
C HIS A 214 -7.48 -4.80 -0.90
N TYR A 215 -6.71 -5.38 -1.81
CA TYR A 215 -6.61 -4.92 -3.18
C TYR A 215 -6.97 -6.04 -4.15
N ILE A 216 -7.87 -5.77 -5.10
CA ILE A 216 -8.27 -6.71 -6.15
C ILE A 216 -7.53 -6.33 -7.43
N PHE A 217 -6.89 -7.29 -8.08
CA PHE A 217 -6.24 -7.09 -9.38
C PHE A 217 -7.29 -6.91 -10.48
N ASP A 218 -7.32 -5.73 -11.10
CA ASP A 218 -8.29 -5.37 -12.15
C ASP A 218 -7.80 -5.69 -13.56
N GLY A 219 -6.52 -6.05 -13.70
CA GLY A 219 -5.88 -6.27 -14.98
C GLY A 219 -4.70 -5.31 -15.20
N TRP A 220 -4.44 -5.05 -16.47
CA TRP A 220 -3.29 -4.27 -16.92
C TRP A 220 -3.73 -2.93 -17.50
N ASP A 221 -2.86 -1.92 -17.43
CA ASP A 221 -3.15 -0.56 -17.88
C ASP A 221 -3.35 -0.42 -19.40
N ARG A 222 -2.86 -1.40 -20.18
CA ARG A 222 -2.95 -1.42 -21.64
C ARG A 222 -3.01 -2.83 -22.21
N GLU A 223 -3.48 -2.90 -23.45
CA GLU A 223 -3.48 -4.12 -24.25
C GLU A 223 -2.06 -4.46 -24.75
N PHE A 224 -1.79 -5.76 -24.92
CA PHE A 224 -0.48 -6.30 -25.36
C PHE A 224 -0.64 -7.41 -26.41
N ASP A 225 -1.74 -7.34 -27.18
CA ASP A 225 -2.08 -8.29 -28.22
C ASP A 225 -1.40 -7.97 -29.58
N ASP A 226 -0.86 -6.76 -29.75
CA ASP A 226 -0.23 -6.27 -30.98
C ASP A 226 1.01 -5.39 -30.67
N ILE A 227 2.17 -6.01 -30.46
CA ILE A 227 3.39 -5.28 -30.08
C ILE A 227 4.11 -4.69 -31.29
N THR A 228 4.24 -3.35 -31.33
CA THR A 228 4.86 -2.63 -32.46
C THR A 228 6.07 -1.78 -32.07
N GLU A 229 6.30 -1.60 -30.77
CA GLU A 229 7.42 -0.91 -30.15
C GLU A 229 7.68 -1.45 -28.73
N ASP A 230 8.79 -1.07 -28.11
CA ASP A 230 9.07 -1.44 -26.72
C ASP A 230 7.95 -0.90 -25.81
N THR A 231 7.38 -1.76 -24.99
CA THR A 231 6.12 -1.48 -24.28
C THR A 231 6.25 -1.79 -22.80
N GLU A 232 5.88 -0.83 -21.96
CA GLU A 232 5.75 -1.04 -20.51
C GLU A 232 4.27 -1.22 -20.16
N VAL A 233 3.93 -2.26 -19.40
CA VAL A 233 2.57 -2.61 -19.00
C VAL A 233 2.51 -2.65 -17.48
N HIS A 234 1.59 -1.92 -16.86
CA HIS A 234 1.50 -1.79 -15.40
C HIS A 234 0.23 -2.44 -14.85
N ALA A 235 0.37 -3.15 -13.74
CA ALA A 235 -0.75 -3.74 -13.02
C ALA A 235 -1.66 -2.66 -12.41
N LEU A 236 -2.98 -2.88 -12.48
CA LEU A 236 -4.01 -2.03 -11.87
C LEU A 236 -4.70 -2.77 -10.72
N PHE A 237 -5.00 -2.04 -9.64
CA PHE A 237 -5.66 -2.58 -8.46
C PHE A 237 -6.80 -1.68 -7.96
N THR A 238 -7.92 -2.28 -7.58
CA THR A 238 -9.02 -1.60 -6.89
C THR A 238 -8.93 -1.83 -5.38
N PRO A 239 -8.87 -0.77 -4.56
CA PRO A 239 -8.92 -0.90 -3.11
C PRO A 239 -10.35 -1.21 -2.62
N VAL A 240 -10.46 -2.20 -1.74
CA VAL A 240 -11.72 -2.62 -1.10
C VAL A 240 -11.51 -2.69 0.40
N TYR A 241 -12.46 -2.16 1.18
CA TYR A 241 -12.34 -2.19 2.64
C TYR A 241 -12.29 -3.63 3.15
N ASN A 242 -11.46 -3.89 4.15
CA ASN A 242 -11.50 -5.16 4.86
C ASN A 242 -12.84 -5.34 5.57
N GLU A 243 -13.33 -6.57 5.56
CA GLU A 243 -14.53 -6.98 6.26
C GLU A 243 -14.18 -7.68 7.56
N TYR A 244 -14.88 -7.34 8.63
CA TYR A 244 -14.72 -7.92 9.96
C TYR A 244 -16.06 -8.35 10.54
N LYS A 245 -16.03 -9.39 11.39
CA LYS A 245 -17.21 -9.89 12.08
C LYS A 245 -17.35 -9.25 13.45
N VAL A 246 -18.50 -8.64 13.69
CA VAL A 246 -18.90 -8.14 15.01
C VAL A 246 -19.97 -9.06 15.58
N ARG A 247 -19.68 -9.65 16.74
CA ARG A 247 -20.61 -10.50 17.50
C ARG A 247 -20.97 -9.83 18.81
N ILE A 248 -22.25 -9.80 19.12
CA ILE A 248 -22.77 -9.25 20.37
C ILE A 248 -23.46 -10.37 21.13
N TYR A 249 -23.01 -10.59 22.36
CA TYR A 249 -23.51 -11.60 23.28
C TYR A 249 -24.23 -10.94 24.46
N GLU A 250 -25.24 -11.61 25.00
CA GLU A 250 -25.90 -11.24 26.26
C GLU A 250 -25.66 -12.32 27.31
N GLN A 251 -25.17 -11.92 28.49
CA GLN A 251 -25.04 -12.81 29.64
C GLN A 251 -26.42 -13.12 30.25
N GLY A 252 -26.81 -14.40 30.19
CA GLY A 252 -28.01 -14.93 30.82
C GLY A 252 -27.73 -15.57 32.17
N GLU A 253 -28.66 -15.41 33.12
CA GLU A 253 -28.78 -16.33 34.26
C GLU A 253 -29.64 -17.51 33.83
N VAL A 254 -29.19 -18.75 34.09
CA VAL A 254 -29.92 -19.97 33.76
C VAL A 254 -31.22 -20.04 34.55
N SER A 255 -32.33 -19.67 33.92
CA SER A 255 -33.66 -20.11 34.36
C SER A 255 -34.50 -20.75 33.27
N GLU A 256 -34.13 -20.61 31.99
CA GLU A 256 -34.85 -21.21 30.87
C GLU A 256 -33.83 -21.72 29.84
N LEU A 257 -33.55 -23.03 29.85
CA LEU A 257 -32.90 -23.68 28.71
C LEU A 257 -33.93 -23.78 27.58
N PRO A 258 -33.65 -23.26 26.37
CA PRO A 258 -34.43 -23.61 25.21
C PRO A 258 -34.21 -25.10 24.92
N GLU A 259 -35.28 -25.88 24.87
CA GLU A 259 -35.25 -27.17 24.18
C GLU A 259 -34.90 -26.87 22.71
N GLU A 260 -33.90 -27.60 22.18
CA GLU A 260 -33.38 -27.54 20.81
C GLU A 260 -32.36 -26.43 20.50
N GLN A 261 -31.06 -26.75 20.65
CA GLN A 261 -30.06 -26.71 19.56
C GLN A 261 -28.68 -27.23 20.01
N SER A 262 -28.15 -28.15 19.21
CA SER A 262 -26.82 -28.80 19.13
C SER A 262 -25.72 -28.56 20.20
N GLU A 263 -25.18 -29.67 20.71
CA GLU A 263 -24.15 -29.85 21.75
C GLU A 263 -22.71 -29.34 21.46
N GLU A 264 -22.48 -28.34 20.60
CA GLU A 264 -21.10 -28.06 20.13
C GLU A 264 -20.39 -26.83 20.73
N SER A 265 -20.70 -26.44 21.98
CA SER A 265 -19.94 -25.36 22.67
C SER A 265 -19.82 -25.54 24.19
N LEU A 266 -19.69 -26.78 24.66
CA LEU A 266 -19.49 -27.08 26.08
C LEU A 266 -17.99 -27.08 26.47
N HIS A 267 -17.42 -25.90 26.72
CA HIS A 267 -16.18 -25.81 27.49
C HIS A 267 -16.48 -25.81 29.00
N LYS A 268 -16.05 -26.88 29.67
CA LYS A 268 -16.11 -27.08 31.13
C LYS A 268 -15.23 -26.06 31.86
N LEU A 269 -15.81 -25.30 32.79
CA LEU A 269 -15.12 -24.77 33.98
C LEU A 269 -16.07 -24.67 35.17
N SER A 270 -15.50 -24.89 36.35
CA SER A 270 -16.12 -25.02 37.67
C SER A 270 -16.67 -23.69 38.19
N GLY A 271 -17.96 -23.67 38.58
CA GLY A 271 -18.61 -22.54 39.27
C GLY A 271 -19.62 -21.84 38.36
N ARG A 272 -20.85 -21.60 38.86
CA ARG A 272 -22.01 -20.97 38.19
C ARG A 272 -21.82 -20.76 36.67
N GLN A 273 -22.34 -21.67 35.86
CA GLN A 273 -22.37 -21.48 34.40
C GLN A 273 -23.22 -20.25 34.06
N GLU A 274 -22.56 -19.13 33.84
CA GLU A 274 -23.08 -18.01 33.07
C GLU A 274 -23.09 -18.47 31.61
N PHE A 275 -24.26 -18.38 30.96
CA PHE A 275 -24.38 -18.70 29.54
C PHE A 275 -24.41 -17.41 28.77
N GLU A 276 -23.62 -17.35 27.69
CA GLU A 276 -23.61 -16.24 26.76
C GLU A 276 -24.46 -16.60 25.55
N LYS A 277 -25.47 -15.77 25.27
CA LYS A 277 -26.35 -15.95 24.11
C LYS A 277 -25.93 -14.97 23.02
N LEU A 278 -25.60 -15.47 21.82
CA LEU A 278 -25.41 -14.62 20.65
C LEU A 278 -26.75 -13.94 20.29
N ILE A 279 -26.77 -12.61 20.30
CA ILE A 279 -27.97 -11.81 20.02
C ILE A 279 -27.86 -10.99 18.73
N ALA A 280 -26.64 -10.76 18.23
CA ALA A 280 -26.40 -10.17 16.93
C ALA A 280 -25.05 -10.61 16.36
N GLU A 281 -25.02 -10.96 15.08
CA GLU A 281 -23.79 -11.15 14.30
C GLU A 281 -23.93 -10.35 13.01
N ARG A 282 -22.88 -9.60 12.64
CA ARG A 282 -22.82 -8.82 11.39
C ARG A 282 -21.41 -8.85 10.81
N THR A 283 -21.34 -8.84 9.48
CA THR A 283 -20.11 -8.52 8.76
C THR A 283 -20.15 -7.03 8.40
N CYS A 284 -19.12 -6.29 8.79
CA CYS A 284 -19.01 -4.84 8.62
C CYS A 284 -17.67 -4.50 7.97
N HIS A 285 -17.59 -3.36 7.28
CA HIS A 285 -16.32 -2.88 6.73
C HIS A 285 -15.50 -2.15 7.80
N TYR A 286 -14.20 -2.05 7.58
CA TYR A 286 -13.34 -1.19 8.39
C TYR A 286 -13.90 0.24 8.48
N GLY A 287 -13.97 0.77 9.69
CA GLY A 287 -14.46 2.12 10.00
C GLY A 287 -15.97 2.22 10.16
N ASP A 288 -16.75 1.18 9.86
CA ASP A 288 -18.21 1.20 10.06
C ASP A 288 -18.54 1.39 11.55
N THR A 289 -19.58 2.20 11.84
CA THR A 289 -20.05 2.42 13.21
C THR A 289 -20.77 1.19 13.75
N ILE A 290 -20.52 0.84 15.01
CA ILE A 290 -21.18 -0.32 15.65
C ILE A 290 -22.53 0.10 16.24
N SER A 291 -23.60 -0.51 15.72
CA SER A 291 -24.96 -0.33 16.25
C SER A 291 -25.25 -1.36 17.35
N TYR A 292 -25.45 -0.87 18.57
CA TYR A 292 -25.79 -1.70 19.72
C TYR A 292 -27.30 -1.99 19.80
N PRO A 293 -27.73 -3.24 20.08
CA PRO A 293 -29.13 -3.55 20.32
C PRO A 293 -29.69 -2.80 21.54
N ASP A 294 -30.95 -2.32 21.45
CA ASP A 294 -31.66 -1.69 22.58
C ASP A 294 -32.15 -2.77 23.56
N LEU A 295 -31.24 -3.28 24.39
CA LEU A 295 -31.56 -4.28 25.40
C LEU A 295 -32.12 -3.62 26.66
N LYS A 296 -33.22 -4.16 27.19
CA LYS A 296 -33.84 -3.71 28.44
C LYS A 296 -34.24 -4.88 29.32
N LYS A 297 -33.68 -4.95 30.52
CA LYS A 297 -34.07 -5.89 31.57
C LYS A 297 -34.60 -5.13 32.78
N LYS A 298 -35.86 -5.37 33.12
CA LYS A 298 -36.54 -4.71 34.24
C LYS A 298 -35.69 -4.88 35.52
N GLY A 299 -35.29 -3.78 36.15
CA GLY A 299 -34.58 -3.75 37.44
C GLY A 299 -33.06 -3.72 37.31
N TYR A 300 -32.55 -3.89 36.09
CA TYR A 300 -31.13 -3.98 35.83
C TYR A 300 -30.68 -2.86 34.88
N THR A 301 -29.45 -2.42 35.07
CA THR A 301 -28.74 -1.50 34.20
C THR A 301 -27.83 -2.34 33.31
N LEU A 302 -27.96 -2.14 32.00
CA LEU A 302 -27.11 -2.77 30.99
C LEU A 302 -25.69 -2.21 31.11
N GLN A 303 -24.70 -3.08 31.02
CA GLN A 303 -23.29 -2.74 30.95
C GLN A 303 -22.65 -3.51 29.81
N TRP A 304 -21.91 -2.82 28.96
CA TRP A 304 -21.09 -3.45 27.93
C TRP A 304 -19.67 -3.60 28.47
N ASP A 305 -19.02 -4.73 28.21
CA ASP A 305 -17.63 -4.96 28.56
C ASP A 305 -16.67 -4.04 27.79
N ILE A 306 -16.94 -3.85 26.49
CA ILE A 306 -16.27 -2.93 25.59
C ILE A 306 -17.30 -2.12 24.80
N HIS A 307 -16.92 -0.90 24.42
CA HIS A 307 -17.77 0.00 23.63
C HIS A 307 -17.01 0.66 22.48
N PRO A 308 -16.48 -0.11 21.52
CA PRO A 308 -15.84 0.44 20.32
C PRO A 308 -16.81 1.29 19.49
N GLU A 309 -16.36 2.46 19.03
CA GLU A 309 -17.17 3.33 18.17
C GLU A 309 -17.24 2.79 16.73
N THR A 310 -16.12 2.24 16.24
CA THR A 310 -15.97 1.75 14.85
C THR A 310 -15.36 0.36 14.79
N VAL A 311 -15.61 -0.35 13.69
CA VAL A 311 -15.03 -1.67 13.42
C VAL A 311 -13.62 -1.53 12.87
N THR A 312 -12.64 -2.13 13.52
CA THR A 312 -11.24 -2.18 13.03
C THR A 312 -10.69 -3.59 12.94
N GLN A 313 -11.38 -4.57 13.55
CA GLN A 313 -11.03 -5.98 13.58
C GLN A 313 -12.26 -6.81 13.99
N ASP A 314 -12.14 -8.14 13.87
CA ASP A 314 -13.11 -9.07 14.44
C ASP A 314 -13.27 -8.79 15.95
N THR A 315 -14.51 -8.57 16.38
CA THR A 315 -14.79 -8.09 17.73
C THR A 315 -15.98 -8.81 18.34
N GLU A 316 -15.82 -9.24 19.59
CA GLU A 316 -16.88 -9.81 20.41
C GLU A 316 -17.20 -8.83 21.55
N ILE A 317 -18.50 -8.53 21.72
CA ILE A 317 -19.01 -7.54 22.67
C ILE A 317 -20.01 -8.25 23.58
N HIS A 318 -19.85 -8.08 24.89
CA HIS A 318 -20.62 -8.80 25.89
C HIS A 318 -21.47 -7.81 26.73
N ALA A 319 -22.79 -7.99 26.66
CA ALA A 319 -23.75 -7.33 27.52
C ALA A 319 -23.87 -8.08 28.85
N SER A 320 -23.77 -7.34 29.96
CA SER A 320 -24.01 -7.81 31.32
C SER A 320 -25.03 -6.93 32.04
N TRP A 321 -25.65 -7.49 33.08
CA TRP A 321 -26.75 -6.85 33.80
C TRP A 321 -26.39 -6.63 35.28
N THR A 322 -26.42 -5.37 35.72
CA THR A 322 -26.21 -5.02 37.13
C THR A 322 -27.49 -4.51 37.77
N PHE A 323 -27.79 -4.90 39.01
CA PHE A 323 -29.02 -4.44 39.65
C PHE A 323 -28.97 -2.94 39.92
N SER A 324 -29.98 -2.20 39.45
CA SER A 324 -29.94 -0.73 39.38
C SER A 324 -29.87 -0.04 40.76
N ASN A 325 -30.34 -0.73 41.80
CA ASN A 325 -30.39 -0.23 43.17
C ASN A 325 -29.54 -1.13 44.10
N PRO A 326 -28.20 -1.01 44.09
CA PRO A 326 -27.33 -1.88 44.87
C PRO A 326 -27.54 -1.75 46.39
N VAL A 327 -27.08 -2.76 47.14
CA VAL A 327 -27.06 -2.74 48.62
C VAL A 327 -26.41 -1.45 49.11
N GLY A 328 -27.01 -0.82 50.12
CA GLY A 328 -26.47 0.36 50.77
C GLY A 328 -26.86 1.68 50.12
N LYS A 329 -27.34 1.68 48.88
CA LYS A 329 -27.83 2.90 48.21
C LYS A 329 -29.01 3.50 48.99
N VAL A 330 -29.00 4.83 49.13
CA VAL A 330 -30.01 5.58 49.89
C VAL A 330 -30.90 6.36 48.95
N PHE A 331 -32.21 6.33 49.22
CA PHE A 331 -33.23 7.06 48.48
C PHE A 331 -34.04 7.93 49.44
N GLU A 332 -34.48 9.09 48.96
CA GLU A 332 -35.41 9.95 49.65
C GLU A 332 -36.76 9.93 48.93
N ILE A 333 -37.81 9.52 49.63
CA ILE A 333 -39.16 9.35 49.10
C ILE A 333 -40.14 10.00 50.08
N ALA A 334 -40.86 11.03 49.62
CA ALA A 334 -41.78 11.80 50.46
C ALA A 334 -41.11 12.32 51.76
N GLY A 335 -39.87 12.81 51.66
CA GLY A 335 -39.06 13.28 52.81
C GLY A 335 -38.44 12.17 53.67
N ASN A 336 -38.92 10.93 53.57
CA ASN A 336 -38.38 9.80 54.30
C ASN A 336 -37.14 9.23 53.60
N ARG A 337 -36.13 8.80 54.36
CA ARG A 337 -34.90 8.21 53.80
C ARG A 337 -34.86 6.70 53.97
N TYR A 338 -34.53 5.97 52.92
CA TYR A 338 -34.49 4.51 52.88
C TYR A 338 -33.15 4.02 52.34
N GLN A 339 -32.57 2.99 52.95
CA GLN A 339 -31.35 2.32 52.48
C GLN A 339 -31.68 0.93 51.97
N ILE A 340 -31.23 0.57 50.76
CA ILE A 340 -31.38 -0.79 50.23
C ILE A 340 -30.60 -1.79 51.10
N LEU A 341 -31.26 -2.86 51.52
CA LEU A 341 -30.64 -3.98 52.23
C LEU A 341 -30.52 -5.20 51.32
N ASN A 342 -31.60 -5.53 50.60
CA ASN A 342 -31.65 -6.63 49.66
C ASN A 342 -32.07 -6.09 48.28
N PRO A 343 -31.13 -5.97 47.31
CA PRO A 343 -31.42 -5.58 45.95
C PRO A 343 -32.17 -6.70 45.22
N SER A 344 -33.48 -6.58 45.10
CA SER A 344 -34.31 -7.55 44.38
C SER A 344 -35.61 -6.92 43.89
N ILE A 345 -36.09 -7.40 42.75
CA ILE A 345 -37.36 -6.97 42.12
C ILE A 345 -38.56 -7.58 42.85
N SER A 346 -38.43 -8.82 43.32
CA SER A 346 -39.54 -9.61 43.87
C SER A 346 -39.57 -9.62 45.39
N ASN A 347 -38.40 -9.60 46.04
CA ASN A 347 -38.27 -9.70 47.48
C ASN A 347 -37.31 -8.65 48.07
N GLY A 348 -37.21 -7.50 47.39
CA GLY A 348 -36.36 -6.40 47.81
C GLY A 348 -36.74 -5.88 49.20
N SER A 349 -35.74 -5.45 49.97
CA SER A 349 -35.96 -4.88 51.29
C SER A 349 -35.09 -3.67 51.59
N VAL A 350 -35.62 -2.81 52.46
CA VAL A 350 -34.99 -1.55 52.86
C VAL A 350 -34.95 -1.39 54.37
N ARG A 351 -34.03 -0.53 54.81
CA ARG A 351 -33.97 0.06 56.14
C ARG A 351 -34.51 1.48 56.06
N LEU A 352 -35.55 1.80 56.84
CA LEU A 352 -36.03 3.17 57.02
C LEU A 352 -35.06 3.93 57.93
N LEU A 353 -34.32 4.88 57.36
CA LEU A 353 -33.30 5.69 58.03
C LEU A 353 -33.87 6.87 58.79
N TYR A 354 -34.86 7.53 58.19
CA TYR A 354 -35.43 8.77 58.73
C TYR A 354 -36.88 8.90 58.30
N TYR A 355 -37.75 9.24 59.26
CA TYR A 355 -39.18 9.45 59.04
C TYR A 355 -39.54 10.91 59.34
N THR A 356 -40.30 11.53 58.44
CA THR A 356 -40.58 12.98 58.45
C THR A 356 -42.02 13.33 58.83
N GLU A 357 -42.97 12.41 58.64
CA GLU A 357 -44.37 12.69 58.92
C GLU A 357 -44.66 12.63 60.43
N ASP A 358 -44.71 13.80 61.08
CA ASP A 358 -45.08 13.90 62.49
C ASP A 358 -46.58 14.22 62.63
N THR A 359 -47.43 13.22 62.42
CA THR A 359 -48.89 13.29 62.64
C THR A 359 -49.26 12.65 63.97
N SER A 360 -50.51 12.80 64.44
CA SER A 360 -50.94 12.12 65.67
C SER A 360 -51.01 10.59 65.54
N GLN A 361 -51.32 10.08 64.35
CA GLN A 361 -51.39 8.65 64.05
C GLN A 361 -50.46 8.32 62.88
N VAL A 362 -49.43 7.52 63.18
CA VAL A 362 -48.41 7.13 62.21
C VAL A 362 -48.60 5.67 61.82
N HIS A 363 -48.70 5.42 60.52
CA HIS A 363 -48.80 4.08 59.94
C HIS A 363 -47.64 3.88 58.97
N VAL A 364 -46.63 3.11 59.38
CA VAL A 364 -45.49 2.82 58.51
C VAL A 364 -45.94 1.82 57.44
N PRO A 365 -45.78 2.12 56.13
CA PRO A 365 -46.27 1.26 55.07
C PRO A 365 -45.49 -0.06 55.00
N GLU A 366 -46.11 -1.15 54.55
CA GLU A 366 -45.43 -2.45 54.39
C GLU A 366 -44.28 -2.39 53.39
N GLN A 367 -44.46 -1.58 52.33
CA GLN A 367 -43.51 -1.40 51.25
C GLN A 367 -43.39 0.08 50.89
N VAL A 368 -42.23 0.46 50.34
CA VAL A 368 -42.01 1.76 49.71
C VAL A 368 -41.69 1.57 48.22
N LYS A 369 -42.27 2.43 47.38
CA LYS A 369 -41.95 2.47 45.95
C LYS A 369 -40.67 3.30 45.74
N ILE A 370 -39.61 2.68 45.22
CA ILE A 370 -38.34 3.33 44.85
C ILE A 370 -38.10 3.04 43.38
N GLY A 371 -38.17 4.08 42.54
CA GLY A 371 -38.24 3.92 41.09
C GLY A 371 -39.48 3.11 40.70
N ASP A 372 -39.30 2.05 39.93
CA ASP A 372 -40.40 1.17 39.47
C ASP A 372 -40.65 -0.05 40.38
N TYR A 373 -39.99 -0.11 41.54
CA TYR A 373 -39.98 -1.30 42.40
C TYR A 373 -40.50 -1.01 43.80
N TYR A 374 -41.07 -2.05 44.41
CA TYR A 374 -41.56 -2.02 45.79
C TYR A 374 -40.60 -2.79 46.69
N TYR A 375 -40.14 -2.14 47.75
CA TYR A 375 -39.23 -2.72 48.73
C TYR A 375 -39.92 -2.84 50.08
N PHE A 376 -39.84 -4.01 50.71
CA PHE A 376 -40.36 -4.22 52.05
C PHE A 376 -39.52 -3.46 53.09
N ILE A 377 -40.20 -2.78 54.02
CA ILE A 377 -39.51 -2.14 55.14
C ILE A 377 -39.14 -3.21 56.17
N GLU A 378 -37.88 -3.64 56.13
CA GLU A 378 -37.36 -4.73 56.98
C GLU A 378 -36.77 -4.22 58.29
N LYS A 379 -36.14 -3.04 58.28
CA LYS A 379 -35.47 -2.49 59.47
C LYS A 379 -35.86 -1.03 59.70
N ILE A 380 -35.93 -0.66 60.97
CA ILE A 380 -36.01 0.74 61.40
C ILE A 380 -34.65 1.13 61.97
N ALA A 381 -34.01 2.13 61.37
CA ALA A 381 -32.65 2.54 61.68
C ALA A 381 -32.53 3.23 63.04
N PRO A 382 -31.29 3.47 63.53
CA PRO A 382 -31.11 4.24 64.73
C PRO A 382 -31.71 5.62 64.57
N GLN A 383 -32.47 6.06 65.59
CA GLN A 383 -33.09 7.38 65.63
C GLN A 383 -34.06 7.71 64.48
N ALA A 384 -34.55 6.71 63.72
CA ALA A 384 -35.38 6.97 62.54
C ALA A 384 -36.66 7.76 62.83
N PHE A 385 -37.24 7.60 64.02
CA PHE A 385 -38.41 8.33 64.52
C PHE A 385 -38.07 9.18 65.75
N CYS A 386 -36.81 9.54 65.95
CA CYS A 386 -36.41 10.26 67.15
C CYS A 386 -37.07 11.65 67.20
N ASP A 387 -37.56 12.04 68.37
CA ASP A 387 -38.18 13.36 68.60
C ASP A 387 -39.47 13.64 67.78
N CYS A 388 -40.18 12.61 67.30
CA CYS A 388 -41.53 12.78 66.74
C CYS A 388 -42.48 13.33 67.83
N ALA A 389 -42.77 14.63 67.77
CA ALA A 389 -43.37 15.40 68.86
C ALA A 389 -44.91 15.37 68.86
N LYS A 390 -45.54 15.02 67.73
CA LYS A 390 -47.00 14.93 67.58
C LYS A 390 -47.49 13.49 67.61
N MET A 391 -46.66 12.52 67.26
CA MET A 391 -47.01 11.09 67.22
C MET A 391 -47.56 10.60 68.57
N GLN A 392 -48.82 10.16 68.57
CA GLN A 392 -49.51 9.54 69.71
C GLN A 392 -49.68 8.04 69.50
N THR A 393 -49.95 7.60 68.27
CA THR A 393 -50.05 6.18 67.93
C THR A 393 -49.13 5.82 66.79
N LEU A 394 -48.50 4.65 66.89
CA LEU A 394 -47.62 4.10 65.86
C LEU A 394 -48.01 2.68 65.54
N THR A 395 -48.24 2.39 64.25
CA THR A 395 -48.41 1.02 63.76
C THR A 395 -47.26 0.64 62.85
N LEU A 396 -46.50 -0.39 63.25
CA LEU A 396 -45.46 -0.98 62.42
C LEU A 396 -46.00 -2.16 61.61
N PRO A 397 -45.57 -2.30 60.35
CA PRO A 397 -46.07 -3.33 59.46
C PRO A 397 -45.41 -4.69 59.73
N ASN A 398 -45.97 -5.76 59.16
CA ASN A 398 -45.50 -7.14 59.36
C ASN A 398 -44.05 -7.42 58.90
N PRO A 399 -43.54 -6.85 57.79
CA PRO A 399 -42.20 -7.15 57.29
C PRO A 399 -41.06 -6.69 58.21
N VAL A 400 -41.31 -5.74 59.12
CA VAL A 400 -40.29 -5.20 60.03
C VAL A 400 -39.76 -6.31 60.94
N ARG A 401 -38.44 -6.50 60.90
CA ARG A 401 -37.70 -7.54 61.63
C ARG A 401 -36.90 -7.00 62.80
N VAL A 402 -36.36 -5.78 62.66
CA VAL A 402 -35.42 -5.18 63.61
C VAL A 402 -35.77 -3.72 63.84
N LEU A 403 -35.86 -3.33 65.12
CA LEU A 403 -35.82 -1.94 65.56
C LEU A 403 -34.42 -1.67 66.09
N GLU A 404 -33.67 -0.76 65.48
CA GLU A 404 -32.29 -0.47 65.87
C GLU A 404 -32.25 0.52 67.06
N GLN A 405 -31.03 0.85 67.53
CA GLN A 405 -30.82 1.63 68.74
C GLN A 405 -31.56 2.98 68.70
N LYS A 406 -32.31 3.31 69.76
CA LYS A 406 -33.03 4.61 69.86
C LYS A 406 -33.99 4.89 68.71
N ALA A 407 -34.48 3.87 68.01
CA ALA A 407 -35.37 4.02 66.84
C ALA A 407 -36.56 4.96 67.09
N PHE A 408 -37.14 4.95 68.29
CA PHE A 408 -38.28 5.77 68.71
C PHE A 408 -37.98 6.55 70.00
N ALA A 409 -36.73 6.99 70.19
CA ALA A 409 -36.37 7.73 71.39
C ALA A 409 -37.02 9.13 71.40
N ARG A 410 -37.43 9.59 72.59
CA ARG A 410 -37.94 10.94 72.84
C ARG A 410 -39.23 11.32 72.08
N CYS A 411 -40.03 10.36 71.63
CA CYS A 411 -41.37 10.65 71.11
C CYS A 411 -42.33 10.98 72.26
N LYS A 412 -42.23 12.19 72.81
CA LYS A 412 -42.84 12.54 74.11
C LYS A 412 -44.37 12.43 74.14
N ARG A 413 -45.05 12.45 72.99
CA ARG A 413 -46.50 12.26 72.91
C ARG A 413 -46.93 10.83 72.59
N LEU A 414 -45.98 9.92 72.34
CA LEU A 414 -46.30 8.56 71.93
C LEU A 414 -46.97 7.81 73.08
N GLU A 415 -48.20 7.39 72.85
CA GLU A 415 -49.07 6.75 73.82
C GLU A 415 -49.19 5.25 73.60
N THR A 416 -49.31 4.84 72.33
CA THR A 416 -49.60 3.46 71.95
C THR A 416 -48.79 3.02 70.74
N ILE A 417 -48.22 1.82 70.81
CA ILE A 417 -47.47 1.21 69.70
C ILE A 417 -48.05 -0.16 69.36
N ILE A 418 -48.26 -0.43 68.08
CA ILE A 418 -48.70 -1.72 67.56
C ILE A 418 -47.59 -2.29 66.70
N LEU A 419 -46.98 -3.38 67.17
CA LEU A 419 -45.83 -4.04 66.53
C LEU A 419 -46.30 -5.22 65.68
N GLY A 420 -46.60 -4.94 64.41
CA GLY A 420 -47.10 -5.91 63.42
C GLY A 420 -48.58 -6.23 63.58
N ASN A 421 -49.12 -6.99 62.62
CA ASN A 421 -50.51 -7.43 62.57
C ASN A 421 -50.60 -8.97 62.48
N GLY A 422 -50.64 -9.62 63.64
CA GLY A 422 -50.94 -11.05 63.75
C GLY A 422 -49.75 -11.99 63.49
N LYS A 423 -50.04 -13.20 63.00
CA LYS A 423 -49.04 -14.29 62.85
C LYS A 423 -47.93 -13.97 61.83
N ALA A 424 -48.19 -13.04 60.91
CA ALA A 424 -47.23 -12.63 59.88
C ALA A 424 -46.14 -11.67 60.38
N SER A 425 -46.25 -11.13 61.59
CA SER A 425 -45.25 -10.22 62.18
C SER A 425 -43.88 -10.90 62.27
N ARG A 426 -42.87 -10.27 61.64
CA ARG A 426 -41.50 -10.80 61.52
C ARG A 426 -40.54 -10.23 62.57
N LEU A 427 -41.00 -9.33 63.43
CA LEU A 427 -40.18 -8.63 64.42
C LEU A 427 -39.52 -9.64 65.37
N HIS A 428 -38.19 -9.64 65.39
CA HIS A 428 -37.40 -10.54 66.23
C HIS A 428 -36.40 -9.85 67.16
N THR A 429 -36.03 -8.60 66.87
CA THR A 429 -35.04 -7.84 67.66
C THR A 429 -35.49 -6.42 67.94
N ILE A 430 -35.37 -5.99 69.20
CA ILE A 430 -35.49 -4.59 69.63
C ILE A 430 -34.15 -4.15 70.21
N GLY A 431 -33.59 -3.06 69.66
CA GLY A 431 -32.29 -2.52 70.02
C GLY A 431 -32.29 -1.70 71.31
N HIS A 432 -31.08 -1.36 71.75
CA HIS A 432 -30.83 -0.57 72.96
C HIS A 432 -31.60 0.76 72.95
N ASN A 433 -32.23 1.11 74.06
CA ASN A 433 -32.96 2.37 74.23
C ASN A 433 -34.00 2.65 73.13
N ALA A 434 -34.56 1.62 72.46
CA ALA A 434 -35.46 1.83 71.33
C ALA A 434 -36.65 2.77 71.65
N PHE A 435 -37.13 2.77 72.89
CA PHE A 435 -38.19 3.64 73.39
C PHE A 435 -37.74 4.52 74.57
N GLU A 436 -36.47 4.94 74.60
CA GLU A 436 -35.94 5.83 75.63
C GLU A 436 -36.72 7.15 75.73
N GLN A 437 -37.01 7.61 76.95
CA GLN A 437 -37.65 8.90 77.25
C GLN A 437 -39.01 9.11 76.56
N ASN A 438 -39.78 8.04 76.34
CA ASN A 438 -41.17 8.14 75.90
C ASN A 438 -42.10 8.41 77.10
N GLU A 439 -42.26 9.67 77.45
CA GLU A 439 -42.91 10.09 78.70
C GLU A 439 -44.40 9.71 78.81
N HIS A 440 -45.10 9.57 77.69
CA HIS A 440 -46.53 9.29 77.64
C HIS A 440 -46.88 7.85 77.22
N LEU A 441 -45.87 7.01 76.97
CA LEU A 441 -46.10 5.65 76.48
C LEU A 441 -46.77 4.81 77.55
N LYS A 442 -47.98 4.34 77.23
CA LYS A 442 -48.86 3.61 78.15
C LYS A 442 -49.14 2.19 77.67
N ALA A 443 -49.14 1.94 76.36
CA ALA A 443 -49.42 0.60 75.82
C ALA A 443 -48.50 0.22 74.65
N VAL A 444 -48.00 -1.02 74.66
CA VAL A 444 -47.34 -1.64 73.51
C VAL A 444 -48.00 -2.98 73.21
N TYR A 445 -48.47 -3.16 71.98
CA TYR A 445 -49.10 -4.39 71.51
C TYR A 445 -48.13 -5.19 70.65
N PHE A 446 -47.64 -6.32 71.17
CA PHE A 446 -46.89 -7.29 70.38
C PHE A 446 -47.83 -8.35 69.81
N LYS A 447 -48.19 -8.23 68.54
CA LYS A 447 -49.12 -9.18 67.88
C LYS A 447 -48.41 -10.40 67.28
N GLY A 448 -47.07 -10.39 67.24
CA GLY A 448 -46.22 -11.45 66.67
C GLY A 448 -45.78 -12.53 67.68
N ARG A 449 -45.06 -13.54 67.18
CA ARG A 449 -44.49 -14.65 68.00
C ARG A 449 -42.96 -14.79 67.86
N ARG A 450 -42.34 -13.93 67.06
CA ARG A 450 -40.93 -14.06 66.64
C ARG A 450 -39.95 -13.23 67.46
N LEU A 451 -40.41 -12.48 68.47
CA LEU A 451 -39.53 -11.70 69.32
C LEU A 451 -38.54 -12.63 70.05
N LYS A 452 -37.24 -12.38 69.85
CA LYS A 452 -36.13 -13.20 70.37
C LYS A 452 -35.17 -12.40 71.23
N LYS A 453 -34.94 -11.13 70.89
CA LYS A 453 -33.97 -10.26 71.56
C LYS A 453 -34.60 -8.90 71.84
N ALA A 454 -34.42 -8.41 73.05
CA ALA A 454 -34.78 -7.05 73.45
C ALA A 454 -33.72 -6.59 74.45
N ASP A 455 -33.31 -5.32 74.35
CA ASP A 455 -32.32 -4.76 75.26
C ASP A 455 -32.93 -4.44 76.64
N SER A 456 -32.13 -4.54 77.71
CA SER A 456 -32.61 -4.32 79.07
C SER A 456 -33.10 -2.89 79.33
N ASP A 457 -32.57 -1.92 78.57
CA ASP A 457 -32.88 -0.49 78.66
C ASP A 457 -33.82 -0.02 77.54
N THR A 458 -34.48 -0.95 76.85
CA THR A 458 -35.48 -0.67 75.79
C THR A 458 -36.46 0.45 76.17
N PHE A 459 -36.88 0.51 77.45
CA PHE A 459 -37.86 1.45 77.98
C PHE A 459 -37.26 2.38 79.07
N SER A 460 -35.99 2.78 78.94
CA SER A 460 -35.37 3.71 79.89
C SER A 460 -36.08 5.07 79.90
N GLY A 461 -36.19 5.71 81.08
CA GLY A 461 -36.76 7.05 81.21
C GLY A 461 -38.28 7.17 81.04
N LEU A 462 -39.03 6.07 81.13
CA LEU A 462 -40.49 6.13 81.18
C LEU A 462 -40.99 6.86 82.45
N LYS A 463 -41.96 7.77 82.28
CA LYS A 463 -42.62 8.46 83.40
C LYS A 463 -43.88 7.74 83.89
N ARG A 464 -44.56 6.99 83.01
CA ARG A 464 -45.79 6.23 83.30
C ARG A 464 -45.52 4.73 83.39
N ASN A 465 -46.47 3.99 83.96
CA ASN A 465 -46.46 2.53 83.90
C ASN A 465 -46.86 2.10 82.49
N LEU A 466 -46.06 1.20 81.92
CA LEU A 466 -46.25 0.66 80.59
C LEU A 466 -46.94 -0.69 80.66
N GLU A 467 -48.02 -0.84 79.89
CA GLU A 467 -48.69 -2.12 79.70
C GLU A 467 -48.28 -2.75 78.37
N ILE A 468 -47.70 -3.94 78.43
CA ILE A 468 -47.30 -4.70 77.24
C ILE A 468 -48.31 -5.82 77.00
N TYR A 469 -49.07 -5.71 75.92
CA TYR A 469 -50.08 -6.68 75.53
C TYR A 469 -49.50 -7.71 74.57
N VAL A 470 -49.56 -8.98 74.95
CA VAL A 470 -49.02 -10.11 74.17
C VAL A 470 -49.99 -11.29 74.17
N ARG A 471 -49.79 -12.24 73.27
CA ARG A 471 -50.54 -13.50 73.27
C ARG A 471 -50.21 -14.36 74.50
N PRO A 472 -51.14 -15.21 74.98
CA PRO A 472 -50.91 -16.05 76.16
C PRO A 472 -49.60 -16.84 76.10
N GLU A 473 -49.31 -17.45 74.95
CA GLU A 473 -48.12 -18.27 74.72
C GLU A 473 -46.80 -17.47 74.73
N GLU A 474 -46.85 -16.15 74.54
CA GLU A 474 -45.66 -15.28 74.48
C GLU A 474 -45.34 -14.59 75.81
N ALA A 475 -46.29 -14.56 76.76
CA ALA A 475 -46.18 -13.81 78.01
C ALA A 475 -44.92 -14.16 78.82
N GLY A 476 -44.62 -15.44 79.00
CA GLY A 476 -43.43 -15.88 79.74
C GLY A 476 -42.12 -15.48 79.07
N LYS A 477 -42.07 -15.48 77.73
CA LYS A 477 -40.89 -15.04 76.97
C LYS A 477 -40.70 -13.54 77.07
N VAL A 478 -41.77 -12.75 76.89
CA VAL A 478 -41.72 -11.29 76.93
C VAL A 478 -41.42 -10.76 78.33
N ASN A 479 -41.94 -11.41 79.38
CA ASN A 479 -41.55 -11.12 80.77
C ASN A 479 -40.04 -11.30 81.00
N ARG A 480 -39.44 -12.35 80.44
CA ARG A 480 -37.98 -12.57 80.54
C ARG A 480 -37.19 -11.51 79.76
N LEU A 481 -37.64 -11.15 78.56
CA LEU A 481 -36.95 -10.14 77.75
C LEU A 481 -36.97 -8.74 78.39
N PHE A 482 -38.05 -8.36 79.07
CA PHE A 482 -38.20 -7.05 79.70
C PHE A 482 -38.07 -7.11 81.24
N GLN A 483 -37.35 -8.10 81.77
CA GLN A 483 -37.29 -8.38 83.21
C GLN A 483 -36.86 -7.16 84.06
N LYS A 484 -35.97 -6.30 83.57
CA LYS A 484 -35.53 -5.07 84.27
C LYS A 484 -36.71 -4.10 84.50
N GLY A 485 -37.50 -3.85 83.46
CA GLY A 485 -38.71 -3.02 83.55
C GLY A 485 -39.80 -3.64 84.40
N VAL A 486 -39.94 -4.97 84.37
CA VAL A 486 -40.91 -5.70 85.20
C VAL A 486 -40.51 -5.64 86.69
N LYS A 487 -39.24 -5.86 87.02
CA LYS A 487 -38.72 -5.80 88.40
C LYS A 487 -38.85 -4.41 89.03
N THR A 488 -38.73 -3.36 88.23
CA THR A 488 -38.90 -1.96 88.70
C THR A 488 -40.37 -1.54 88.82
N GLY A 489 -41.33 -2.41 88.47
CA GLY A 489 -42.76 -2.11 88.47
C GLY A 489 -43.21 -1.16 87.36
N ARG A 490 -42.29 -0.73 86.49
CA ARG A 490 -42.56 0.22 85.39
C ARG A 490 -43.21 -0.46 84.18
N VAL A 491 -43.06 -1.77 84.02
CA VAL A 491 -43.61 -2.55 82.90
C VAL A 491 -44.47 -3.68 83.43
N CYS A 492 -45.71 -3.78 82.95
CA CYS A 492 -46.65 -4.85 83.24
C CYS A 492 -46.99 -5.60 81.95
N VAL A 493 -46.66 -6.90 81.87
CA VAL A 493 -47.03 -7.73 80.71
C VAL A 493 -48.43 -8.30 80.94
N LYS A 494 -49.36 -7.97 80.06
CA LYS A 494 -50.75 -8.45 80.05
C LYS A 494 -50.98 -9.38 78.86
N VAL A 495 -51.87 -10.34 79.06
CA VAL A 495 -52.32 -11.25 78.01
C VAL A 495 -53.50 -10.60 77.29
N SER A 496 -53.40 -10.41 75.97
CA SER A 496 -54.53 -10.01 75.14
C SER A 496 -55.53 -11.15 75.04
N ARG A 497 -56.81 -10.89 75.31
CA ARG A 497 -57.90 -11.84 75.09
C ARG A 497 -58.10 -12.13 73.61
#